data_AF-A0A8T4BF77-F1
#
_entry.id   AF-A0A8T4BF77-F1
#
_cell.length_a   1.000
_cell.length_b   1.000
_cell.length_c   1.000
_cell.angle_alpha   90.00
_cell.angle_beta   90.00
_cell.angle_gamma   90.00
#
_symmetry.space_group_name_H-M   'P 1'
#
loop_
_entity.id
_entity.type
_entity.pdbx_description
1 polymer ?
#
loop_
_entity_poly.entity_id
_entity_poly.type
_entity_poly.pdbx_seq_one_letter_code
_entity_poly.pdbx_strand_id
1 'polypeptide(L)'
;MSSDNTSQDGWVSYSPDGDFSVTLFLFAWALMPVGFMGMLLAFHRYETFRFAVAAISLGLLLLAYLSGITQRVGTSRDRKVQLTIGVLSFATLSFAAVWFLDLEQWWWVSYGLIIGCVPMMYVSLDALSGSNADGWKLAWPVAVHVPESHLSSWRILSARWKTGLMAWTYLAEGQVAVLYGAKDGEVTSLHYEVLCSADAQPEKAATGLDFAAIGSLGAAQFGEE
;
A
#
# COMPACT_ATOMS: atom_id res chain seq x y z
N MET A 1 -17.83 -17.72 16.92
CA MET A 1 -18.48 -17.16 15.71
C MET A 1 -17.99 -17.97 14.54
N SER A 2 -18.91 -18.65 13.84
CA SER A 2 -18.61 -19.61 12.78
C SER A 2 -18.02 -18.89 11.57
N SER A 3 -16.75 -19.14 11.27
CA SER A 3 -16.13 -18.77 10.00
C SER A 3 -16.64 -19.73 8.93
N ASP A 4 -17.77 -19.40 8.30
CA ASP A 4 -18.17 -20.04 7.05
C ASP A 4 -17.14 -19.63 5.98
N ASN A 5 -16.01 -20.35 5.95
CA ASN A 5 -15.09 -20.37 4.82
C ASN A 5 -15.90 -20.88 3.62
N THR A 6 -16.46 -19.96 2.86
CA THR A 6 -17.20 -20.27 1.65
C THR A 6 -16.16 -20.66 0.60
N SER A 7 -15.80 -21.95 0.57
CA SER A 7 -14.97 -22.50 -0.49
C SER A 7 -15.79 -22.52 -1.76
N GLN A 8 -15.63 -21.49 -2.57
CA GLN A 8 -16.27 -21.42 -3.88
C GLN A 8 -15.16 -21.50 -4.92
N ASP A 9 -15.24 -22.52 -5.78
CA ASP A 9 -14.27 -22.80 -6.85
C ASP A 9 -12.84 -23.10 -6.35
N GLY A 10 -12.69 -23.68 -5.15
CA GLY A 10 -11.39 -24.02 -4.56
C GLY A 10 -10.67 -22.85 -3.88
N TRP A 11 -11.19 -21.63 -4.01
CA TRP A 11 -10.69 -20.45 -3.31
C TRP A 11 -11.24 -20.38 -1.90
N VAL A 12 -10.39 -20.08 -0.94
CA VAL A 12 -10.73 -19.88 0.47
C VAL A 12 -10.64 -18.40 0.78
N SER A 13 -11.66 -17.81 1.39
CA SER A 13 -11.59 -16.44 1.87
C SER A 13 -10.64 -16.32 3.06
N TYR A 14 -9.94 -15.20 3.18
CA TYR A 14 -9.19 -14.86 4.37
C TYR A 14 -9.26 -13.35 4.60
N SER A 15 -9.24 -12.95 5.87
CA SER A 15 -9.13 -11.54 6.21
C SER A 15 -7.65 -11.16 6.14
N PRO A 16 -7.25 -10.13 5.38
CA PRO A 16 -5.84 -9.78 5.28
C PRO A 16 -5.36 -9.12 6.57
N ASP A 17 -4.25 -9.61 7.13
CA ASP A 17 -3.64 -9.07 8.35
C ASP A 17 -3.01 -7.70 8.07
N GLY A 18 -3.67 -6.63 8.54
CA GLY A 18 -3.14 -5.27 8.48
C GLY A 18 -3.15 -4.62 9.86
N ASP A 19 -1.99 -4.57 10.53
CA ASP A 19 -1.85 -3.82 11.79
C ASP A 19 -1.29 -2.42 11.53
N PHE A 20 -2.20 -1.45 11.35
CA PHE A 20 -1.87 -0.05 11.13
C PHE A 20 -1.43 0.68 12.41
N SER A 21 -1.41 0.03 13.59
CA SER A 21 -1.13 0.69 14.87
C SER A 21 0.23 1.36 14.91
N VAL A 22 1.28 0.68 14.43
CA VAL A 22 2.65 1.22 14.37
C VAL A 22 2.73 2.40 13.41
N THR A 23 2.09 2.28 12.25
CA THR A 23 2.05 3.34 11.23
C THR A 23 1.36 4.59 11.75
N LEU A 24 0.20 4.43 12.41
CA LEU A 24 -0.55 5.53 13.04
C LEU A 24 0.24 6.16 14.19
N PHE A 25 0.93 5.35 14.99
CA PHE A 25 1.80 5.84 16.05
C PHE A 25 2.93 6.72 15.49
N LEU A 26 3.65 6.24 14.48
CA LEU A 26 4.71 7.02 13.82
C LEU A 26 4.17 8.31 13.20
N PHE A 27 3.00 8.23 12.56
CA PHE A 27 2.35 9.41 12.00
C PHE A 27 1.97 10.44 13.07
N ALA A 28 1.37 10.01 14.18
CA ALA A 28 1.03 10.88 15.30
C ALA A 28 2.29 11.56 15.90
N TRP A 29 3.40 10.83 16.02
CA TRP A 29 4.68 11.40 16.45
C TRP A 29 5.26 12.39 15.45
N ALA A 30 5.02 12.20 14.15
CA ALA A 30 5.41 13.15 13.11
C ALA A 30 4.64 14.49 13.22
N LEU A 31 3.41 14.47 13.74
CA LEU A 31 2.60 15.69 13.90
C LEU A 31 3.17 16.65 14.94
N MET A 32 3.87 16.16 15.96
CA MET A 32 4.47 17.02 16.99
C MET A 32 5.49 18.02 16.43
N PRO A 33 6.57 17.59 15.75
CA PRO A 33 7.53 18.53 15.18
C PRO A 33 6.91 19.37 14.05
N VAL A 34 5.91 18.87 13.31
CA VAL A 34 5.16 19.70 12.35
C VAL A 34 4.36 20.80 13.05
N GLY A 35 3.74 20.51 14.20
CA GLY A 35 3.09 21.51 15.04
C GLY A 35 4.06 22.58 15.53
N PHE A 36 5.27 22.16 15.95
CA PHE A 36 6.34 23.10 16.29
C PHE A 36 6.77 23.97 15.10
N MET A 37 6.83 23.43 13.88
CA MET A 37 7.08 24.23 12.68
C MET A 37 6.04 25.33 12.49
N GLY A 38 4.76 25.03 12.74
CA GLY A 38 3.67 26.01 12.74
C GLY A 38 3.86 27.11 13.78
N MET A 39 4.28 26.76 15.00
CA MET A 39 4.60 27.76 16.02
C MET A 39 5.81 28.62 15.65
N LEU A 40 6.86 28.03 15.08
CA LEU A 40 8.05 28.76 14.62
C LEU A 40 7.72 29.75 13.49
N LEU A 41 6.77 29.40 12.61
CA LEU A 41 6.21 30.31 11.61
C LEU A 41 5.47 31.48 12.25
N ALA A 42 4.63 31.22 13.25
CA ALA A 42 3.80 32.26 13.88
C ALA A 42 4.58 33.25 14.76
N PHE A 43 5.59 32.76 15.49
CA PHE A 43 6.28 33.58 16.50
C PHE A 43 7.66 34.08 16.05
N HIS A 44 8.17 33.63 14.91
CA HIS A 44 9.51 33.95 14.37
C HIS A 44 10.69 33.79 15.35
N ARG A 45 10.46 33.17 16.51
CA ARG A 45 11.46 32.95 17.56
C ARG A 45 12.15 31.62 17.29
N TYR A 46 13.44 31.51 17.60
CA TYR A 46 14.23 30.26 17.48
C TYR A 46 14.58 29.84 16.03
N GLU A 47 15.06 30.79 15.21
CA GLU A 47 15.43 30.54 13.80
C GLU A 47 16.48 29.44 13.63
N THR A 48 17.42 29.33 14.59
CA THR A 48 18.50 28.33 14.60
C THR A 48 18.00 26.89 14.57
N PHE A 49 16.79 26.61 15.04
CA PHE A 49 16.23 25.26 15.10
C PHE A 49 15.37 24.91 13.88
N ARG A 50 15.15 25.84 12.94
CA ARG A 50 14.21 25.64 11.82
C ARG A 50 14.53 24.40 11.00
N PHE A 51 15.78 24.26 10.58
CA PHE A 51 16.21 23.13 9.76
C PHE A 51 16.20 21.81 10.52
N ALA A 52 16.59 21.81 11.80
CA ALA A 52 16.58 20.62 12.62
C ALA A 52 15.16 20.07 12.80
N VAL A 53 14.19 20.95 13.09
CA VAL A 53 12.79 20.54 13.23
C VAL A 53 12.23 20.05 11.89
N ALA A 54 12.52 20.75 10.78
CA ALA A 54 12.09 20.30 9.45
C ALA A 54 12.65 18.92 9.09
N ALA A 55 13.93 18.66 9.37
CA ALA A 55 14.56 17.37 9.12
C ALA A 55 13.90 16.24 9.93
N ILE A 56 13.63 16.48 11.22
CA ILE A 56 12.98 15.49 12.10
C ILE A 56 11.54 15.23 11.63
N SER A 57 10.77 16.26 11.32
CA SER A 57 9.42 16.13 10.78
C SER A 57 9.40 15.30 9.51
N LEU A 58 10.25 15.63 8.55
CA LEU A 58 10.33 14.92 7.27
C LEU A 58 10.78 13.47 7.47
N GLY A 59 11.76 13.22 8.34
CA GLY A 59 12.23 11.87 8.68
C GLY A 59 11.12 11.00 9.27
N LEU A 60 10.34 11.53 10.22
CA LEU A 60 9.22 10.80 10.81
C LEU A 60 8.08 10.57 9.81
N LEU A 61 7.78 11.54 8.94
CA LEU A 61 6.81 11.37 7.87
C LEU A 61 7.24 10.28 6.87
N LEU A 62 8.53 10.24 6.50
CA LEU A 62 9.09 9.18 5.67
C LEU A 62 9.00 7.81 6.34
N LEU A 63 9.31 7.71 7.63
CA LEU A 63 9.20 6.46 8.39
C LEU A 63 7.75 5.97 8.48
N ALA A 64 6.81 6.87 8.78
CA ALA A 64 5.39 6.54 8.80
C ALA A 64 4.90 6.07 7.42
N TYR A 65 5.32 6.75 6.35
CA TYR A 65 4.99 6.35 4.98
C TYR A 65 5.54 4.95 4.64
N LEU A 66 6.84 4.72 4.91
CA LEU A 66 7.50 3.44 4.66
C LEU A 66 6.84 2.29 5.42
N SER A 67 6.50 2.52 6.70
CA SER A 67 5.74 1.57 7.50
C SER A 67 4.41 1.23 6.83
N GLY A 68 3.63 2.25 6.43
CA GLY A 68 2.32 2.06 5.79
C GLY A 68 2.36 1.29 4.47
N ILE A 69 3.30 1.58 3.57
CA ILE A 69 3.35 0.92 2.26
C ILE A 69 3.74 -0.56 2.34
N THR A 70 4.44 -0.97 3.40
CA THR A 70 4.87 -2.36 3.59
C THR A 70 3.76 -3.27 4.13
N GLN A 71 2.65 -2.71 4.61
CA GLN A 71 1.60 -3.49 5.28
C GLN A 71 0.73 -4.31 4.32
N ARG A 72 0.55 -3.86 3.08
CA ARG A 72 -0.28 -4.56 2.09
C ARG A 72 0.38 -4.61 0.73
N VAL A 73 0.30 -5.77 0.08
CA VAL A 73 0.82 -5.96 -1.27
C VAL A 73 -0.02 -5.16 -2.25
N GLY A 74 0.61 -4.31 -3.06
CA GLY A 74 -0.10 -3.48 -4.03
C GLY A 74 -0.41 -2.05 -3.57
N THR A 75 -0.19 -1.71 -2.30
CA THR A 75 -0.39 -0.36 -1.74
C THR A 75 0.24 0.75 -2.58
N SER A 76 1.43 0.50 -3.14
CA SER A 76 2.14 1.47 -4.00
C SER A 76 1.42 1.81 -5.33
N ARG A 77 0.36 1.08 -5.68
CA ARG A 77 -0.45 1.32 -6.88
C ARG A 77 -1.72 2.10 -6.63
N ASP A 78 -2.08 2.31 -5.37
CA ASP A 78 -3.19 3.19 -5.00
C ASP A 78 -2.84 4.63 -5.39
N ARG A 79 -3.76 5.32 -6.07
CA ARG A 79 -3.56 6.69 -6.55
C ARG A 79 -3.32 7.67 -5.41
N LYS A 80 -3.98 7.49 -4.26
CA LYS A 80 -3.81 8.35 -3.08
C LYS A 80 -2.41 8.20 -2.52
N VAL A 81 -1.91 6.97 -2.44
CA VAL A 81 -0.54 6.65 -1.99
C VAL A 81 0.50 7.20 -2.97
N GLN A 82 0.24 7.09 -4.28
CA GLN A 82 1.10 7.68 -5.32
C GLN A 82 1.16 9.20 -5.26
N LEU A 83 0.06 9.86 -4.88
CA LEU A 83 0.07 11.31 -4.68
C LEU A 83 0.90 11.67 -3.45
N THR A 84 0.73 10.94 -2.34
CA THR A 84 1.52 11.13 -1.12
C THR A 84 3.01 10.99 -1.36
N ILE A 85 3.47 9.96 -2.08
CA ILE A 85 4.90 9.81 -2.41
C ILE A 85 5.42 10.94 -3.30
N GLY A 86 4.60 11.43 -4.24
CA GLY A 86 4.96 12.56 -5.09
C GLY A 86 5.22 13.82 -4.26
N VAL A 87 4.29 14.16 -3.35
CA VAL A 87 4.41 15.33 -2.47
C VAL A 87 5.56 15.16 -1.49
N LEU A 88 5.74 13.98 -0.90
CA LEU A 88 6.82 13.69 0.05
C LEU A 88 8.20 13.72 -0.60
N SER A 89 8.31 13.23 -1.83
CA SER A 89 9.54 13.31 -2.63
C SER A 89 9.86 14.76 -2.98
N PHE A 90 8.84 15.54 -3.35
CA PHE A 90 9.01 16.97 -3.63
C PHE A 90 9.42 17.77 -2.40
N ALA A 91 8.84 17.48 -1.23
CA ALA A 91 9.24 18.07 0.05
C ALA A 91 10.69 17.73 0.41
N THR A 92 11.11 16.48 0.18
CA THR A 92 12.47 16.02 0.43
C THR A 92 13.48 16.69 -0.50
N LEU A 93 13.17 16.78 -1.80
CA LEU A 93 13.99 17.49 -2.78
C LEU A 93 14.10 18.97 -2.46
N SER A 94 13.00 19.61 -2.07
CA SER A 94 13.00 21.02 -1.64
C SER A 94 13.89 21.21 -0.40
N PHE A 95 13.72 20.37 0.62
CA PHE A 95 14.54 20.45 1.84
C PHE A 95 16.03 20.26 1.53
N ALA A 96 16.37 19.23 0.74
CA ALA A 96 17.74 18.97 0.32
C ALA A 96 18.32 20.12 -0.50
N ALA A 97 17.55 20.68 -1.44
CA ALA A 97 17.99 21.81 -2.25
C ALA A 97 18.27 23.05 -1.38
N VAL A 98 17.40 23.35 -0.42
CA VAL A 98 17.63 24.48 0.51
C VAL A 98 18.89 24.27 1.32
N TRP A 99 19.11 23.06 1.82
CA TRP A 99 20.27 22.72 2.64
C TRP A 99 21.60 22.73 1.85
N PHE A 100 21.63 22.09 0.68
CA PHE A 100 22.87 21.95 -0.11
C PHE A 100 23.26 23.19 -0.89
N LEU A 101 22.30 24.03 -1.29
CA LEU A 101 22.54 25.26 -2.04
C LEU A 101 22.64 26.50 -1.14
N ASP A 102 22.61 26.32 0.18
CA ASP A 102 22.66 27.40 1.17
C ASP A 102 21.57 28.47 0.96
N LEU A 103 20.38 28.04 0.51
CA LEU A 103 19.26 28.90 0.16
C LEU A 103 18.42 29.22 1.40
N GLU A 104 19.05 29.66 2.50
CA GLU A 104 18.40 29.80 3.80
C GLU A 104 17.11 30.63 3.74
N GLN A 105 17.04 31.65 2.87
CA GLN A 105 15.84 32.49 2.68
C GLN A 105 14.62 31.75 2.12
N TRP A 106 14.79 30.58 1.51
CA TRP A 106 13.73 29.77 0.90
C TRP A 106 13.16 28.70 1.84
N TRP A 107 13.53 28.74 3.12
CA TRP A 107 13.08 27.80 4.16
C TRP A 107 11.56 27.63 4.23
N TRP A 108 10.79 28.69 3.97
CA TRP A 108 9.33 28.70 4.03
C TRP A 108 8.69 27.78 2.98
N VAL A 109 9.35 27.55 1.84
CA VAL A 109 8.89 26.62 0.80
C VAL A 109 8.93 25.19 1.34
N SER A 110 10.07 24.77 1.91
CA SER A 110 10.20 23.43 2.48
C SER A 110 9.23 23.22 3.65
N TYR A 111 9.01 24.25 4.48
CA TYR A 111 8.03 24.23 5.55
C TYR A 111 6.60 24.01 5.04
N GLY A 112 6.18 24.80 4.05
CA GLY A 112 4.86 24.68 3.44
C GLY A 112 4.63 23.30 2.84
N LEU A 113 5.65 22.74 2.18
CA LEU A 113 5.59 21.39 1.60
C LEU A 113 5.50 20.29 2.66
N ILE A 114 6.31 20.37 3.73
CA ILE A 114 6.28 19.39 4.83
C ILE A 114 4.92 19.43 5.54
N ILE A 115 4.38 20.62 5.82
CA ILE A 115 3.04 20.77 6.39
C ILE A 115 1.98 20.21 5.43
N GLY A 116 2.11 20.49 4.13
CA GLY A 116 1.23 19.96 3.08
C GLY A 116 1.27 18.44 2.93
N CYS A 117 2.36 17.77 3.33
CA CYS A 117 2.44 16.31 3.35
C CYS A 117 1.47 15.69 4.37
N VAL A 118 1.17 16.38 5.47
CA VAL A 118 0.32 15.85 6.55
C VAL A 118 -1.10 15.47 6.09
N PRO A 119 -1.89 16.36 5.46
CA PRO A 119 -3.23 15.99 4.99
C PRO A 119 -3.17 14.89 3.90
N MET A 120 -2.14 14.90 3.05
CA MET A 120 -1.97 13.86 2.04
C MET A 120 -1.68 12.49 2.65
N MET A 121 -0.76 12.44 3.62
CA MET A 121 -0.48 11.26 4.43
C MET A 121 -1.74 10.75 5.11
N TYR A 122 -2.50 11.64 5.77
CA TYR A 122 -3.75 11.28 6.42
C TYR A 122 -4.74 10.62 5.44
N VAL A 123 -5.01 11.23 4.29
CA VAL A 123 -5.93 10.67 3.27
C VAL A 123 -5.44 9.32 2.74
N SER A 124 -4.14 9.16 2.53
CA SER A 124 -3.59 7.87 2.09
C SER A 124 -3.67 6.79 3.17
N LEU A 125 -3.37 7.13 4.43
CA LEU A 125 -3.43 6.19 5.54
C LEU A 125 -4.87 5.78 5.86
N ASP A 126 -5.81 6.72 5.81
CA ASP A 126 -7.24 6.48 5.97
C ASP A 126 -7.79 5.54 4.88
N ALA A 127 -7.36 5.73 3.63
CA ALA A 127 -7.73 4.83 2.54
C ALA A 127 -7.16 3.41 2.75
N LEU A 128 -5.95 3.30 3.29
CA LEU A 128 -5.31 2.00 3.54
C LEU A 128 -5.90 1.30 4.76
N SER A 129 -6.14 2.00 5.85
CA SER A 129 -6.78 1.44 7.04
C SER A 129 -8.24 1.05 6.77
N GLY A 130 -8.93 1.81 5.91
CA GLY A 130 -10.28 1.48 5.45
C GLY A 130 -10.34 0.34 4.43
N SER A 131 -9.19 -0.11 3.89
CA SER A 131 -9.14 -1.23 2.96
C SER A 131 -9.17 -2.56 3.74
N ASN A 132 -10.36 -3.03 4.08
CA ASN A 132 -10.58 -4.23 4.89
C ASN A 132 -11.35 -5.33 4.16
N ALA A 133 -11.51 -5.25 2.83
CA ALA A 133 -12.14 -6.31 2.05
C ALA A 133 -11.40 -7.65 2.20
N ASP A 134 -12.19 -8.74 2.18
CA ASP A 134 -11.66 -10.09 2.27
C ASP A 134 -10.81 -10.44 1.03
N GLY A 135 -9.67 -11.08 1.27
CA GLY A 135 -8.85 -11.68 0.23
C GLY A 135 -9.33 -13.09 -0.10
N TRP A 136 -8.92 -13.60 -1.25
CA TRP A 136 -9.12 -14.99 -1.65
C TRP A 136 -7.77 -15.66 -1.84
N LYS A 137 -7.60 -16.86 -1.27
CA LYS A 137 -6.38 -17.67 -1.41
C LYS A 137 -6.68 -19.03 -2.03
N LEU A 138 -5.75 -19.52 -2.83
CA LEU A 138 -5.78 -20.83 -3.46
C LEU A 138 -4.41 -21.49 -3.30
N ALA A 139 -4.33 -22.77 -2.96
CA ALA A 139 -3.07 -23.49 -2.96
C ALA A 139 -2.52 -23.56 -4.40
N TRP A 140 -1.24 -23.22 -4.60
CA TRP A 140 -0.64 -23.18 -5.94
C TRP A 140 0.79 -23.69 -5.95
N PRO A 141 1.15 -24.67 -6.81
CA PRO A 141 2.50 -25.20 -6.86
C PRO A 141 3.45 -24.24 -7.60
N VAL A 142 4.68 -24.09 -7.08
CA VAL A 142 5.69 -23.18 -7.62
C VAL A 142 6.09 -23.49 -9.05
N ALA A 143 6.05 -24.77 -9.43
CA ALA A 143 6.47 -25.25 -10.74
C ALA A 143 5.52 -24.83 -11.87
N VAL A 144 4.30 -24.39 -11.53
CA VAL A 144 3.25 -24.17 -12.52
C VAL A 144 2.99 -22.70 -12.73
N HIS A 145 3.01 -22.32 -14.00
CA HIS A 145 2.73 -20.96 -14.43
C HIS A 145 1.26 -20.64 -14.29
N VAL A 146 0.98 -19.43 -13.82
CA VAL A 146 -0.38 -18.88 -13.84
C VAL A 146 -0.73 -18.57 -15.29
N PRO A 147 -1.80 -19.16 -15.85
CA PRO A 147 -2.09 -19.03 -17.27
C PRO A 147 -2.58 -17.62 -17.61
N GLU A 148 -1.80 -16.96 -18.47
CA GLU A 148 -2.00 -15.56 -18.88
C GLU A 148 -3.33 -15.34 -19.62
N SER A 149 -3.89 -16.40 -20.24
CA SER A 149 -5.18 -16.38 -20.94
C SER A 149 -6.36 -16.01 -20.04
N HIS A 150 -6.26 -16.25 -18.73
CA HIS A 150 -7.29 -15.92 -17.74
C HIS A 150 -7.06 -14.57 -17.04
N LEU A 151 -6.10 -13.79 -17.55
CA LEU A 151 -5.64 -12.50 -17.02
C LEU A 151 -5.64 -11.41 -18.11
N SER A 152 -6.61 -11.45 -19.02
CA SER A 152 -6.61 -10.65 -20.27
C SER A 152 -6.63 -9.13 -20.05
N SER A 153 -7.21 -8.64 -18.94
CA SER A 153 -7.22 -7.21 -18.55
C SER A 153 -6.15 -6.85 -17.52
N TRP A 154 -5.28 -7.79 -17.16
CA TRP A 154 -4.32 -7.64 -16.08
C TRP A 154 -2.93 -7.31 -16.60
N ARG A 155 -2.20 -6.48 -15.85
CA ARG A 155 -0.79 -6.23 -16.09
C ARG A 155 0.03 -7.31 -15.39
N ILE A 156 0.49 -8.26 -16.19
CA ILE A 156 1.28 -9.41 -15.74
C ILE A 156 2.74 -8.98 -15.59
N LEU A 157 3.28 -9.12 -14.37
CA LEU A 157 4.71 -8.89 -14.08
C LEU A 157 5.50 -10.19 -14.14
N SER A 158 4.87 -11.31 -13.78
CA SER A 158 5.45 -12.64 -13.84
C SER A 158 4.32 -13.69 -13.91
N ALA A 159 4.34 -14.53 -14.95
CA ALA A 159 3.51 -15.72 -15.02
C ALA A 159 4.06 -16.87 -14.18
N ARG A 160 5.37 -16.84 -13.85
CA ARG A 160 5.98 -17.78 -12.90
C ARG A 160 5.63 -17.40 -11.49
N TRP A 161 5.29 -18.39 -10.67
CA TRP A 161 5.05 -18.19 -9.25
C TRP A 161 6.28 -17.56 -8.60
N LYS A 162 6.05 -16.52 -7.80
CA LYS A 162 7.07 -15.88 -6.97
C LYS A 162 6.42 -15.30 -5.73
N THR A 163 7.21 -15.20 -4.66
CA THR A 163 6.78 -14.47 -3.47
C THR A 163 6.61 -12.98 -3.79
N GLY A 164 5.43 -12.44 -3.51
CA GLY A 164 5.06 -11.06 -3.81
C GLY A 164 4.32 -10.89 -5.14
N LEU A 165 4.20 -9.64 -5.58
CA LEU A 165 3.25 -9.26 -6.63
C LEU A 165 3.55 -9.89 -8.00
N MET A 166 2.59 -10.63 -8.55
CA MET A 166 2.67 -11.32 -9.84
C MET A 166 1.90 -10.59 -10.94
N ALA A 167 0.69 -10.13 -10.65
CA ALA A 167 -0.14 -9.39 -11.59
C ALA A 167 -1.01 -8.38 -10.85
N TRP A 168 -1.48 -7.36 -11.57
CA TRP A 168 -2.36 -6.35 -11.00
C TRP A 168 -3.24 -5.71 -12.07
N THR A 169 -4.36 -5.13 -11.68
CA THR A 169 -5.21 -4.33 -12.58
C THR A 169 -5.92 -3.20 -11.84
N TYR A 170 -6.45 -2.25 -12.60
CA TYR A 170 -7.40 -1.26 -12.10
C TYR A 170 -8.81 -1.73 -12.46
N LEU A 171 -9.68 -1.78 -11.46
CA LEU A 171 -11.10 -2.07 -11.66
C LEU A 171 -11.82 -0.82 -12.15
N ALA A 172 -13.07 -0.98 -12.62
CA ALA A 172 -13.87 0.09 -13.21
C ALA A 172 -14.03 1.32 -12.27
N GLU A 173 -14.10 1.07 -10.96
CA GLU A 173 -14.24 2.11 -9.94
C GLU A 173 -12.89 2.70 -9.47
N GLY A 174 -11.78 2.36 -10.14
CA GLY A 174 -10.44 2.86 -9.83
C GLY A 174 -9.74 2.15 -8.68
N GLN A 175 -10.37 1.12 -8.10
CA GLN A 175 -9.79 0.23 -7.12
C GLN A 175 -8.65 -0.60 -7.74
N VAL A 176 -7.70 -1.01 -6.90
CA VAL A 176 -6.56 -1.83 -7.34
C VAL A 176 -6.82 -3.27 -6.93
N ALA A 177 -6.82 -4.17 -7.93
CA ALA A 177 -6.80 -5.60 -7.69
C ALA A 177 -5.38 -6.15 -7.91
N VAL A 178 -4.95 -7.05 -7.04
CA VAL A 178 -3.62 -7.65 -7.07
C VAL A 178 -3.67 -9.16 -6.95
N LEU A 179 -2.74 -9.80 -7.64
CA LEU A 179 -2.48 -11.22 -7.58
C LEU A 179 -1.03 -11.41 -7.16
N TYR A 180 -0.79 -12.15 -6.09
CA TYR A 180 0.54 -12.34 -5.54
C TYR A 180 0.74 -13.75 -4.99
N GLY A 181 1.98 -14.24 -5.02
CA GLY A 181 2.33 -15.50 -4.38
C GLY A 181 2.70 -15.28 -2.92
N ALA A 182 2.21 -16.15 -2.04
CA ALA A 182 2.58 -16.18 -0.62
C ALA A 182 3.06 -17.58 -0.24
N LYS A 183 4.02 -17.67 0.68
CA LYS A 183 4.49 -18.92 1.25
C LYS A 183 4.24 -18.86 2.76
N ASP A 184 3.44 -19.81 3.25
CA ASP A 184 3.18 -19.99 4.68
C ASP A 184 3.70 -21.38 5.10
N GLY A 185 4.78 -21.41 5.87
CA GLY A 185 5.51 -22.64 6.16
C GLY A 185 6.02 -23.30 4.87
N GLU A 186 5.57 -24.53 4.59
CA GLU A 186 5.88 -25.22 3.33
C GLU A 186 4.77 -25.13 2.27
N VAL A 187 3.66 -24.46 2.58
CA VAL A 187 2.53 -24.31 1.65
C VAL A 187 2.71 -23.06 0.82
N THR A 188 2.68 -23.21 -0.50
CA THR A 188 2.65 -22.08 -1.44
C THR A 188 1.22 -21.84 -1.91
N SER A 189 0.81 -20.58 -1.87
CA SER A 189 -0.52 -20.14 -2.24
C SER A 189 -0.46 -18.97 -3.21
N LEU A 190 -1.53 -18.84 -3.99
CA LEU A 190 -1.85 -17.70 -4.82
C LEU A 190 -2.93 -16.89 -4.10
N HIS A 191 -2.65 -15.61 -3.88
CA HIS A 191 -3.51 -14.69 -3.18
C HIS A 191 -4.04 -13.65 -4.16
N TYR A 192 -5.33 -13.40 -4.08
CA TYR A 192 -6.03 -12.34 -4.77
C TYR A 192 -6.61 -11.39 -3.73
N GLU A 193 -6.32 -10.10 -3.88
CA GLU A 193 -6.84 -9.04 -3.01
C GLU A 193 -7.28 -7.83 -3.83
N VAL A 194 -8.28 -7.12 -3.30
CA VAL A 194 -8.68 -5.79 -3.79
C VAL A 194 -8.47 -4.79 -2.67
N LEU A 195 -7.81 -3.67 -2.99
CA LEU A 195 -7.63 -2.55 -2.07
C LEU A 195 -8.92 -1.72 -2.05
N CYS A 196 -9.91 -2.17 -1.27
CA CYS A 196 -11.17 -1.49 -1.03
C CYS A 196 -11.75 -1.84 0.35
N SER A 197 -12.76 -1.09 0.78
CA SER A 197 -13.57 -1.46 1.94
C SER A 197 -14.43 -2.69 1.61
N ALA A 198 -14.82 -3.43 2.63
CA ALA A 198 -15.69 -4.60 2.50
C ALA A 198 -17.01 -4.27 1.78
N ASP A 199 -17.60 -3.09 2.05
CA ASP A 199 -18.85 -2.65 1.42
C ASP A 199 -18.71 -2.35 -0.09
N ALA A 200 -17.50 -2.07 -0.54
CA ALA A 200 -17.20 -1.72 -1.94
C ALA A 200 -16.53 -2.87 -2.70
N GLN A 201 -16.56 -4.09 -2.15
CA GLN A 201 -15.93 -5.25 -2.76
C GLN A 201 -16.65 -5.62 -4.07
N PRO A 202 -15.93 -5.67 -5.21
CA PRO A 202 -16.54 -6.00 -6.49
C PRO A 202 -16.96 -7.48 -6.53
N GLU A 203 -18.01 -7.78 -7.29
CA GLU A 203 -18.35 -9.15 -7.62
C GLU A 203 -17.20 -9.83 -8.37
N LYS A 204 -16.95 -11.13 -8.12
CA LYS A 204 -15.87 -11.90 -8.75
C LYS A 204 -15.85 -11.77 -10.29
N ALA A 205 -17.02 -11.76 -10.92
CA ALA A 205 -17.15 -11.62 -12.37
C ALA A 205 -16.64 -10.26 -12.90
N ALA A 206 -16.70 -9.20 -12.10
CA ALA A 206 -16.27 -7.85 -12.46
C ALA A 206 -14.74 -7.65 -12.34
N THR A 207 -14.01 -8.64 -11.80
CA THR A 207 -12.56 -8.55 -11.55
C THR A 207 -11.72 -8.86 -12.80
N GLY A 208 -12.33 -9.44 -13.83
CA GLY A 208 -11.64 -9.92 -15.02
C GLY A 208 -10.75 -11.15 -14.76
N LEU A 209 -10.83 -11.77 -13.58
CA LEU A 209 -10.17 -13.03 -13.24
C LEU A 209 -11.17 -14.19 -13.38
N ASP A 210 -10.78 -15.24 -14.10
CA ASP A 210 -11.55 -16.48 -14.17
C ASP A 210 -11.24 -17.38 -12.95
N PHE A 211 -11.96 -17.12 -11.85
CA PHE A 211 -11.77 -17.85 -10.58
C PHE A 211 -11.99 -19.35 -10.73
N ALA A 212 -12.94 -19.78 -11.56
CA ALA A 212 -13.28 -21.19 -11.76
C ALA A 212 -12.18 -21.92 -12.54
N ALA A 213 -11.69 -21.32 -13.62
CA ALA A 213 -10.59 -21.92 -14.39
C ALA A 213 -9.31 -22.03 -13.55
N ILE A 214 -8.92 -20.96 -12.85
CA ILE A 214 -7.72 -20.97 -12.00
C ILE A 214 -7.90 -21.94 -10.82
N GLY A 215 -9.07 -21.96 -10.19
CA GLY A 215 -9.40 -22.90 -9.12
C GLY A 215 -9.27 -24.36 -9.55
N SER A 216 -9.83 -24.70 -10.72
CA SER A 216 -9.75 -26.06 -11.27
C SER A 216 -8.32 -26.49 -11.60
N LEU A 217 -7.47 -25.58 -12.08
CA LEU A 217 -6.06 -25.84 -12.37
C LEU A 217 -5.25 -26.07 -11.10
N GLY A 218 -5.51 -25.27 -10.05
CA GLY A 218 -4.89 -25.47 -8.75
C GLY A 218 -5.27 -26.83 -8.15
N ALA A 219 -6.56 -27.18 -8.19
CA ALA A 219 -7.06 -28.45 -7.67
C ALA A 219 -6.54 -29.68 -8.45
N ALA A 220 -6.46 -29.59 -9.78
CA ALA A 220 -5.96 -30.68 -10.63
C ALA A 220 -4.51 -31.06 -10.31
N GLN A 221 -3.70 -30.12 -9.84
CA GLN A 221 -2.27 -30.35 -9.59
C GLN A 221 -1.92 -30.77 -8.18
N PHE A 222 -2.81 -30.53 -7.22
CA PHE A 222 -2.73 -31.13 -5.88
C PHE A 222 -3.52 -32.46 -5.78
N GLY A 223 -4.34 -32.79 -6.78
CA GLY A 223 -5.10 -34.04 -6.86
C GLY A 223 -4.41 -35.19 -7.62
N GLU A 224 -3.20 -34.97 -8.14
CA GLU A 224 -2.39 -35.99 -8.85
C GLU A 224 -1.40 -36.75 -7.94
N GLU A 225 -1.57 -36.71 -6.60
CA GLU A 225 -0.86 -37.61 -5.66
C GLU A 225 -1.70 -38.82 -5.25
#